data_AF-A0A3M1XE88-F1
#
_entry.id   AF-A0A3M1XE88-F1
#
_cell.length_a   1.000
_cell.length_b   1.000
_cell.length_c   1.000
_cell.angle_alpha   90.00
_cell.angle_beta   90.00
_cell.angle_gamma   90.00
#
_symmetry.space_group_name_H-M   'P 1'
#
loop_
_entity.id
_entity.type
_entity.pdbx_description
1 polymer ?
#
loop_
_entity_poly.entity_id
_entity_poly.type
_entity_poly.pdbx_seq_one_letter_code
_entity_poly.pdbx_strand_id
1 'polypeptide(L)'
;MNRFIKACVAGIAAFALALIALQPAFAKPNDGNFKFYGTVQSLPAGLYGAWVVDGRTVNVGPGAAIKQKYGPIGVGSYVGVKGWLQPDGSVNATKIDGKRGNGGGPGYYVKFYGVVQNLPAGLYGAWVVDGRTVNVGPGTMIKQKYGPISVGSIVEVKGYQQADGSVNATKIDGKR
;
A
#
# COMPACT_ATOMS: atom_id res chain seq x y z
N MET A 1 -2.66 -8.76 94.90
CA MET A 1 -2.15 -7.40 94.59
C MET A 1 -1.88 -7.32 93.09
N ASN A 2 -2.25 -6.19 92.48
CA ASN A 2 -2.47 -5.96 91.06
C ASN A 2 -1.25 -6.09 90.11
N ARG A 3 -1.53 -6.60 88.89
CA ARG A 3 -1.03 -6.20 87.54
C ARG A 3 0.43 -6.52 87.15
N PHE A 4 0.64 -7.21 86.01
CA PHE A 4 0.92 -6.61 84.69
C PHE A 4 1.06 -7.68 83.58
N ILE A 5 0.79 -7.23 82.35
CA ILE A 5 0.58 -7.89 81.06
C ILE A 5 1.88 -8.39 80.37
N LYS A 6 1.83 -9.50 79.59
CA LYS A 6 2.22 -9.56 78.16
C LYS A 6 2.03 -10.96 77.53
N ALA A 7 1.52 -10.95 76.30
CA ALA A 7 0.96 -12.06 75.52
C ALA A 7 1.94 -12.67 74.49
N CYS A 8 1.40 -13.53 73.61
CA CYS A 8 1.96 -14.19 72.41
C CYS A 8 2.57 -15.59 72.67
N VAL A 9 2.28 -16.65 71.89
CA VAL A 9 2.02 -16.74 70.44
C VAL A 9 0.95 -17.81 70.14
N ALA A 10 0.02 -17.48 69.25
CA ALA A 10 -0.95 -18.39 68.65
C ALA A 10 -0.37 -19.07 67.40
N GLY A 11 -0.65 -20.37 67.23
CA GLY A 11 -0.30 -21.14 66.04
C GLY A 11 -1.18 -20.79 64.84
N ILE A 12 -0.55 -20.65 63.66
CA ILE A 12 -1.24 -20.38 62.39
C ILE A 12 -0.99 -21.55 61.44
N ALA A 13 -2.10 -22.11 60.94
CA ALA A 13 -2.16 -23.12 59.91
C ALA A 13 -1.60 -22.59 58.57
N ALA A 14 -0.74 -23.37 57.92
CA ALA A 14 -0.19 -23.04 56.61
C ALA A 14 -1.20 -23.41 55.50
N PHE A 15 -1.86 -22.41 54.94
CA PHE A 15 -2.62 -22.50 53.69
C PHE A 15 -1.68 -22.09 52.55
N ALA A 16 -1.21 -23.05 51.75
CA ALA A 16 -0.33 -22.78 50.62
C ALA A 16 -1.15 -22.15 49.48
N LEU A 17 -1.12 -20.82 49.38
CA LEU A 17 -1.62 -20.07 48.24
C LEU A 17 -0.64 -20.24 47.07
N ALA A 18 -0.99 -21.05 46.07
CA ALA A 18 -0.25 -21.11 44.82
C ALA A 18 -0.48 -19.81 44.04
N LEU A 19 0.46 -18.88 44.11
CA LEU A 19 0.50 -17.68 43.28
C LEU A 19 0.86 -18.10 41.85
N ILE A 20 -0.13 -18.36 41.00
CA ILE A 20 0.08 -18.54 39.57
C ILE A 20 0.49 -17.17 39.02
N ALA A 21 1.80 -16.94 38.88
CA ALA A 21 2.28 -15.80 38.12
C ALA A 21 1.80 -15.97 36.68
N LEU A 22 0.89 -15.12 36.23
CA LEU A 22 0.67 -14.87 34.81
C LEU A 22 1.99 -14.29 34.29
N GLN A 23 2.90 -15.16 33.88
CA GLN A 23 4.06 -14.70 33.14
C GLN A 23 3.52 -14.06 31.86
N PRO A 24 3.87 -12.80 31.54
CA PRO A 24 3.60 -12.31 30.20
C PRO A 24 4.35 -13.27 29.28
N ALA A 25 3.60 -13.96 28.41
CA ALA A 25 4.21 -14.71 27.34
C ALA A 25 5.06 -13.70 26.55
N PHE A 26 6.38 -13.78 26.69
CA PHE A 26 7.29 -13.09 25.79
C PHE A 26 7.09 -13.75 24.44
N ALA A 27 6.10 -13.27 23.69
CA ALA A 27 5.98 -13.55 22.28
C ALA A 27 7.33 -13.22 21.67
N LYS A 28 8.00 -14.23 21.12
CA LYS A 28 9.24 -14.05 20.37
C LYS A 28 9.01 -12.90 19.38
N PRO A 29 9.91 -11.91 19.27
CA PRO A 29 9.81 -10.93 18.20
C PRO A 29 9.81 -11.70 16.88
N ASN A 30 8.64 -11.80 16.27
CA ASN A 30 8.36 -12.35 14.96
C ASN A 30 9.01 -11.53 13.84
N ASP A 31 10.34 -11.36 13.85
CA ASP A 31 11.32 -10.97 12.78
C ASP A 31 10.87 -10.17 11.51
N GLY A 32 9.68 -9.56 11.47
CA GLY A 32 9.01 -9.11 10.25
C GLY A 32 8.49 -10.22 9.34
N ASN A 33 8.15 -11.41 9.86
CA ASN A 33 7.76 -12.58 9.05
C ASN A 33 6.47 -12.40 8.22
N PHE A 34 5.64 -11.40 8.53
CA PHE A 34 4.48 -11.13 7.68
C PHE A 34 4.95 -10.47 6.38
N LYS A 35 4.70 -11.14 5.25
CA LYS A 35 5.06 -10.66 3.92
C LYS A 35 3.92 -10.83 2.95
N PHE A 36 3.66 -9.79 2.16
CA PHE A 36 2.75 -9.87 1.02
C PHE A 36 3.25 -9.01 -0.14
N TYR A 37 2.60 -9.15 -1.28
CA TYR A 37 2.85 -8.33 -2.45
C TYR A 37 1.54 -7.71 -2.92
N GLY A 38 1.62 -6.54 -3.53
CA GLY A 38 0.43 -5.88 -4.05
C GLY A 38 0.76 -4.58 -4.76
N THR A 39 -0.27 -4.01 -5.35
CA THR A 39 -0.20 -2.71 -6.01
C THR A 39 -0.51 -1.61 -4.99
N VAL A 40 0.33 -0.58 -4.96
CA VAL A 40 0.07 0.62 -4.15
C VAL A 40 -1.15 1.34 -4.72
N GLN A 41 -2.20 1.49 -3.92
CA GLN A 41 -3.43 2.20 -4.29
C GLN A 41 -3.41 3.64 -3.78
N SER A 42 -2.78 3.88 -2.62
CA SER A 42 -2.55 5.22 -2.08
C SER A 42 -1.31 5.25 -1.18
N LEU A 43 -0.70 6.42 -1.07
CA LEU A 43 0.36 6.76 -0.12
C LEU A 43 0.30 8.28 0.16
N PRO A 44 0.91 8.79 1.24
CA PRO A 44 0.94 10.22 1.49
C PRO A 44 1.87 10.94 0.50
N ALA A 45 1.99 12.28 0.59
CA ALA A 45 2.87 13.06 -0.28
C ALA A 45 4.36 12.64 -0.20
N GLY A 46 4.74 11.94 0.87
CA GLY A 46 6.05 11.29 1.03
C GLY A 46 5.93 9.78 1.21
N LEU A 47 7.06 9.10 1.43
CA LEU A 47 7.07 7.63 1.56
C LEU A 47 6.75 7.13 2.97
N TYR A 48 6.65 8.01 3.96
CA TYR A 48 6.35 7.66 5.36
C TYR A 48 4.92 8.04 5.72
N GLY A 49 4.23 7.15 6.44
CA GLY A 49 2.82 7.25 6.79
C GLY A 49 2.03 6.04 6.33
N ALA A 50 0.70 6.14 6.32
CA ALA A 50 -0.20 5.06 5.95
C ALA A 50 -0.31 4.93 4.42
N TRP A 51 -0.01 3.74 3.91
CA TRP A 51 -0.22 3.34 2.52
C TRP A 51 -1.40 2.38 2.44
N VAL A 52 -2.06 2.32 1.29
CA VAL A 52 -2.98 1.23 0.96
C VAL A 52 -2.34 0.40 -0.15
N VAL A 53 -2.15 -0.89 0.10
CA VAL A 53 -1.58 -1.85 -0.85
C VAL A 53 -2.54 -3.02 -0.98
N ASP A 54 -3.13 -3.18 -2.16
CA ASP A 54 -4.13 -4.21 -2.47
C ASP A 54 -5.24 -4.33 -1.40
N GLY A 55 -5.81 -3.19 -1.02
CA GLY A 55 -6.88 -3.07 -0.03
C GLY A 55 -6.41 -3.13 1.43
N ARG A 56 -5.12 -3.35 1.69
CA ARG A 56 -4.56 -3.45 3.04
C ARG A 56 -3.82 -2.20 3.47
N THR A 57 -4.11 -1.72 4.68
CA THR A 57 -3.36 -0.62 5.31
C THR A 57 -1.96 -1.06 5.73
N VAL A 58 -0.95 -0.30 5.31
CA VAL A 58 0.45 -0.50 5.63
C VAL A 58 1.01 0.78 6.26
N ASN A 59 1.40 0.72 7.53
CA ASN A 59 1.99 1.85 8.23
C ASN A 59 3.51 1.86 8.03
N VAL A 60 4.03 2.89 7.36
CA VAL A 60 5.44 3.02 7.00
C VAL A 60 6.09 4.07 7.90
N GLY A 61 6.85 3.63 8.89
CA GLY A 61 7.61 4.51 9.78
C GLY A 61 9.03 4.80 9.28
N PRO A 62 9.76 5.75 9.90
CA PRO A 62 11.14 6.08 9.56
C PRO A 62 12.12 4.91 9.66
N GLY A 63 11.80 3.90 10.47
CA GLY A 63 12.60 2.67 10.60
C GLY A 63 12.38 1.64 9.49
N ALA A 64 11.42 1.87 8.58
CA ALA A 64 11.16 0.96 7.48
C ALA A 64 12.20 1.14 6.36
N ALA A 65 12.83 0.04 5.93
CA ALA A 65 13.74 0.07 4.79
C ALA A 65 12.97 0.09 3.46
N ILE A 66 13.04 1.19 2.71
CA ILE A 66 12.34 1.34 1.42
C ILE A 66 13.35 1.18 0.27
N LYS A 67 13.18 0.15 -0.56
CA LYS A 67 14.06 -0.16 -1.69
C LYS A 67 13.38 0.11 -3.02
N GLN A 68 13.80 1.16 -3.71
CA GLN A 68 13.27 1.60 -5.01
C GLN A 68 14.09 1.05 -6.19
N LYS A 69 14.40 -0.25 -6.18
CA LYS A 69 15.30 -0.89 -7.17
C LYS A 69 14.84 -0.71 -8.63
N TYR A 70 13.54 -0.58 -8.84
CA TYR A 70 12.94 -0.50 -10.18
C TYR A 70 12.38 0.90 -10.48
N GLY A 71 12.87 1.93 -9.78
CA GLY A 71 12.38 3.30 -9.91
C GLY A 71 11.53 3.74 -8.71
N PRO A 72 11.09 5.02 -8.72
CA PRO A 72 10.29 5.58 -7.65
C PRO A 72 9.05 4.74 -7.36
N ILE A 73 8.68 4.64 -6.08
CA ILE A 73 7.43 4.02 -5.67
C ILE A 73 6.37 5.11 -5.54
N GLY A 74 5.21 4.86 -6.13
CA GLY A 74 4.02 5.70 -6.01
C GLY A 74 2.76 4.90 -6.28
N VAL A 75 1.63 5.59 -6.50
CA VAL A 75 0.37 4.91 -6.82
C VAL A 75 0.53 4.10 -8.11
N GLY A 76 0.06 2.86 -8.08
CA GLY A 76 0.18 1.84 -9.13
C GLY A 76 1.46 1.00 -9.09
N SER A 77 2.48 1.37 -8.30
CA SER A 77 3.69 0.56 -8.15
C SER A 77 3.38 -0.82 -7.57
N TYR A 78 3.97 -1.87 -8.15
CA TYR A 78 3.97 -3.19 -7.51
C TYR A 78 5.08 -3.30 -6.47
N VAL A 79 4.71 -3.61 -5.23
CA VAL A 79 5.64 -3.67 -4.10
C VAL A 79 5.51 -4.99 -3.35
N GLY A 80 6.59 -5.41 -2.71
CA GLY A 80 6.58 -6.42 -1.65
C GLY A 80 6.71 -5.72 -0.30
N VAL A 81 5.81 -6.01 0.61
CA VAL A 81 5.79 -5.46 1.98
C VAL A 81 6.22 -6.55 2.94
N LYS A 82 7.12 -6.24 3.87
CA LYS A 82 7.43 -7.05 5.05
C LYS A 82 7.20 -6.24 6.31
N GLY A 83 6.72 -6.89 7.37
CA GLY A 83 6.50 -6.21 8.64
C GLY A 83 5.74 -7.05 9.65
N TRP A 84 5.09 -6.34 10.56
CA TRP A 84 4.34 -6.90 11.68
C TRP A 84 2.84 -6.75 11.41
N LEU A 85 2.17 -7.87 11.20
CA LEU A 85 0.71 -7.90 11.10
C LEU A 85 0.10 -7.51 12.45
N GLN A 86 -0.81 -6.55 12.43
CA GLN A 86 -1.53 -6.07 13.61
C GLN A 86 -2.87 -6.81 13.75
N PRO A 87 -3.49 -6.82 14.96
CA PRO A 87 -4.78 -7.46 15.18
C PRO A 87 -5.93 -6.93 14.31
N ASP A 88 -5.84 -5.68 13.86
CA ASP A 88 -6.81 -5.04 12.96
C ASP A 88 -6.59 -5.37 11.47
N GLY A 89 -5.59 -6.22 11.16
CA GLY A 89 -5.23 -6.61 9.80
C GLY A 89 -4.27 -5.65 9.08
N SER A 90 -3.92 -4.51 9.68
CA SER A 90 -2.90 -3.59 9.16
C SER A 90 -1.48 -4.15 9.33
N VAL A 91 -0.51 -3.57 8.63
CA VAL A 91 0.89 -4.01 8.71
C VAL A 91 1.80 -2.85 9.08
N ASN A 92 2.52 -2.95 10.19
CA ASN A 92 3.62 -2.04 10.50
C ASN A 92 4.85 -2.50 9.72
N ALA A 93 5.19 -1.78 8.65
CA ALA A 93 6.23 -2.17 7.72
C ALA A 93 7.63 -2.04 8.32
N THR A 94 8.44 -3.09 8.20
CA THR A 94 9.88 -3.05 8.43
C THR A 94 10.64 -2.89 7.12
N LYS A 95 10.02 -3.29 5.99
CA LYS A 95 10.63 -3.17 4.67
C LYS A 95 9.58 -3.07 3.57
N ILE A 96 9.82 -2.20 2.60
CA ILE A 96 9.08 -2.13 1.34
C ILE A 96 10.08 -2.28 0.20
N ASP A 97 9.89 -3.28 -0.64
CA ASP A 97 10.69 -3.49 -1.84
C ASP A 97 9.82 -3.20 -3.07
N GLY A 98 10.22 -2.22 -3.89
CA GLY A 98 9.71 -2.11 -5.26
C GLY A 98 10.02 -3.40 -6.03
N LYS A 99 9.03 -3.91 -6.76
CA LYS A 99 9.14 -5.15 -7.54
C LYS A 99 8.84 -4.89 -9.00
N ARG A 100 9.49 -5.67 -9.87
CA ARG A 100 9.10 -5.80 -11.27
C ARG A 100 7.81 -6.64 -11.29
N GLY A 101 6.66 -5.99 -11.31
CA GLY A 101 5.35 -6.62 -11.46
C GLY A 101 4.53 -5.92 -12.53
N ASN A 102 3.31 -6.41 -12.78
CA ASN A 102 2.36 -5.79 -13.72
C ASN A 102 1.90 -4.38 -13.27
N GLY A 103 2.15 -3.98 -12.02
CA GLY A 103 1.88 -2.63 -11.51
C GLY A 103 3.00 -1.66 -11.87
N GLY A 104 2.70 -0.72 -12.78
CA GLY A 104 3.59 0.38 -13.16
C GLY A 104 3.67 1.42 -12.05
N GLY A 105 4.88 1.75 -11.60
CA GLY A 105 5.10 2.88 -10.72
C GLY A 105 5.24 4.20 -11.47
N PRO A 106 5.46 5.31 -10.75
CA PRO A 106 5.86 6.56 -11.35
C PRO A 106 7.14 6.40 -12.19
N GLY A 107 7.14 6.97 -13.39
CA GLY A 107 8.23 6.85 -14.37
C GLY A 107 8.24 5.55 -15.17
N TYR A 108 7.33 4.60 -14.91
CA TYR A 108 7.25 3.38 -15.71
C TYR A 108 6.56 3.64 -17.03
N TYR A 109 7.13 3.04 -18.09
CA TYR A 109 6.42 2.94 -19.35
C TYR A 109 5.35 1.85 -19.25
N VAL A 110 4.09 2.26 -19.35
CA VAL A 110 2.92 1.39 -19.22
C VAL A 110 2.21 1.23 -20.55
N LYS A 111 1.57 0.07 -20.73
CA LYS A 111 0.63 -0.24 -21.80
C LYS A 111 -0.63 -0.84 -21.17
N PHE A 112 -1.80 -0.30 -21.49
CA PHE A 112 -3.07 -0.86 -21.07
C PHE A 112 -4.17 -0.63 -22.11
N TYR A 113 -5.27 -1.36 -21.95
CA TYR A 113 -6.49 -1.20 -22.76
C TYR A 113 -7.61 -0.73 -21.84
N GLY A 114 -8.54 0.05 -22.37
CA GLY A 114 -9.71 0.45 -21.61
C GLY A 114 -10.74 1.20 -22.44
N VAL A 115 -11.91 1.37 -21.87
CA VAL A 115 -13.01 2.14 -22.47
C VAL A 115 -12.82 3.61 -22.14
N VAL A 116 -12.93 4.47 -23.14
CA VAL A 116 -12.96 5.93 -22.95
C VAL A 116 -14.26 6.30 -22.26
N GLN A 117 -14.17 6.87 -21.07
CA GLN A 117 -15.29 7.31 -20.25
C GLN A 117 -15.49 8.83 -20.30
N ASN A 118 -14.40 9.58 -20.50
CA ASN A 118 -14.43 11.03 -20.65
C ASN A 118 -13.40 11.49 -21.66
N LEU A 119 -13.78 12.49 -22.47
CA LEU A 119 -12.96 13.05 -23.53
C LEU A 119 -13.19 14.58 -23.56
N PRO A 120 -12.14 15.42 -23.69
CA PRO A 120 -12.32 16.86 -23.78
C PRO A 120 -12.98 17.27 -25.11
N ALA A 121 -13.25 18.57 -25.30
CA ALA A 121 -13.84 19.06 -26.55
C ALA A 121 -13.00 18.77 -27.83
N GLY A 122 -11.76 18.32 -27.67
CA GLY A 122 -10.90 17.79 -28.72
C GLY A 122 -10.12 16.57 -28.26
N LEU A 123 -9.12 16.12 -29.04
CA LEU A 123 -8.34 14.92 -28.68
C LEU A 123 -7.19 15.18 -27.70
N TYR A 124 -6.82 16.45 -27.48
CA TYR A 124 -5.78 16.83 -26.52
C TYR A 124 -6.41 17.29 -25.20
N GLY A 125 -5.76 16.94 -24.10
CA GLY A 125 -6.21 17.19 -22.73
C GLY A 125 -6.31 15.90 -21.91
N ALA A 126 -6.96 15.98 -20.76
CA ALA A 126 -7.14 14.85 -19.86
C ALA A 126 -8.31 13.97 -20.35
N TRP A 127 -8.03 12.69 -20.58
CA TRP A 127 -9.02 11.65 -20.86
C TRP A 127 -9.22 10.81 -19.61
N VAL A 128 -10.40 10.20 -19.47
CA VAL A 128 -10.60 9.11 -18.50
C VAL A 128 -10.78 7.81 -19.28
N VAL A 129 -9.90 6.85 -19.03
CA VAL A 129 -9.91 5.53 -19.68
C VAL A 129 -9.92 4.46 -18.59
N ASP A 130 -11.02 3.73 -18.47
CA ASP A 130 -11.24 2.71 -17.44
C ASP A 130 -10.89 3.21 -16.01
N GLY A 131 -11.41 4.40 -15.67
CA GLY A 131 -11.17 5.06 -14.38
C GLY A 131 -9.79 5.73 -14.23
N ARG A 132 -8.88 5.60 -15.20
CA ARG A 132 -7.55 6.22 -15.16
C ARG A 132 -7.49 7.54 -15.92
N THR A 133 -6.91 8.56 -15.31
CA THR A 133 -6.59 9.81 -16.00
C THR A 133 -5.43 9.60 -16.97
N VAL A 134 -5.63 9.96 -18.23
CA VAL A 134 -4.62 9.91 -19.30
C VAL A 134 -4.43 11.32 -19.86
N ASN A 135 -3.24 11.88 -19.66
CA ASN A 135 -2.88 13.19 -20.16
C ASN A 135 -2.39 13.07 -21.61
N VAL A 136 -3.16 13.64 -22.53
CA VAL A 136 -2.89 13.61 -23.98
C VAL A 136 -2.40 14.98 -24.41
N GLY A 137 -1.16 15.04 -24.88
CA GLY A 137 -0.53 16.30 -25.31
C GLY A 137 -0.14 16.28 -26.79
N PRO A 138 0.40 17.39 -27.32
CA PRO A 138 0.82 17.48 -28.72
C PRO A 138 1.85 16.42 -29.16
N GLY A 139 2.62 15.87 -28.22
CA GLY A 139 3.57 14.78 -28.47
C GLY A 139 2.95 13.37 -28.49
N THR A 140 1.65 13.23 -28.22
CA THR A 140 0.98 11.93 -28.21
C THR A 140 0.60 11.52 -29.64
N MET A 141 1.06 10.36 -30.09
CA MET A 141 0.62 9.79 -31.37
C MET A 141 -0.78 9.17 -31.22
N ILE A 142 -1.78 9.77 -31.85
CA ILE A 142 -3.17 9.27 -31.81
C ILE A 142 -3.50 8.54 -33.11
N LYS A 143 -3.85 7.26 -33.01
CA LYS A 143 -4.24 6.40 -34.15
C LYS A 143 -5.73 6.09 -34.09
N GLN A 144 -6.46 6.48 -35.12
CA GLN A 144 -7.92 6.30 -35.26
C GLN A 144 -8.25 5.31 -36.39
N LYS A 145 -7.57 4.16 -36.41
CA LYS A 145 -7.65 3.21 -37.54
C LYS A 145 -9.06 2.63 -37.74
N TYR A 146 -9.86 2.54 -36.68
CA TYR A 146 -11.19 1.93 -36.72
C TYR A 146 -12.34 2.96 -36.62
N GLY A 147 -12.03 4.23 -36.86
CA GLY A 147 -12.98 5.33 -36.78
C GLY A 147 -12.62 6.37 -35.70
N PRO A 148 -13.38 7.46 -35.60
CA PRO A 148 -13.17 8.49 -34.59
C PRO A 148 -13.24 7.91 -33.18
N ILE A 149 -12.30 8.29 -32.32
CA ILE A 149 -12.35 7.95 -30.91
C ILE A 149 -13.35 8.89 -30.22
N SER A 150 -14.31 8.31 -29.52
CA SER A 150 -15.35 8.99 -28.74
C SER A 150 -15.58 8.26 -27.41
N VAL A 151 -16.40 8.83 -26.53
CA VAL A 151 -16.82 8.13 -25.30
C VAL A 151 -17.46 6.78 -25.66
N GLY A 152 -17.06 5.72 -24.97
CA GLY A 152 -17.43 4.33 -25.26
C GLY A 152 -16.44 3.58 -26.17
N SER A 153 -15.50 4.27 -26.83
CA SER A 153 -14.47 3.62 -27.65
C SER A 153 -13.47 2.83 -26.79
N ILE A 154 -13.04 1.67 -27.27
CA ILE A 154 -11.93 0.92 -26.66
C ILE A 154 -10.61 1.46 -27.24
N VAL A 155 -9.64 1.75 -26.37
CA VAL A 155 -8.33 2.27 -26.78
C VAL A 155 -7.20 1.47 -26.13
N GLU A 156 -6.09 1.34 -26.85
CA GLU A 156 -4.78 0.98 -26.28
C GLU A 156 -4.02 2.26 -25.95
N VAL A 157 -3.65 2.44 -24.69
CA VAL A 157 -2.86 3.56 -24.20
C VAL A 157 -1.45 3.07 -23.91
N LYS A 158 -0.46 3.82 -24.40
CA LYS A 158 0.94 3.68 -23.99
C LYS A 158 1.48 5.01 -23.50
N GLY A 159 2.24 5.01 -22.41
CA GLY A 159 2.76 6.25 -21.85
C GLY A 159 3.57 6.03 -20.59
N TYR A 160 3.99 7.13 -19.98
CA TYR A 160 4.70 7.10 -18.72
C TYR A 160 3.74 7.41 -17.57
N GLN A 161 3.65 6.50 -16.62
CA GLN A 161 2.84 6.71 -15.43
C GLN A 161 3.46 7.77 -14.53
N GLN A 162 2.62 8.62 -13.96
CA GLN A 162 2.99 9.71 -13.07
C GLN A 162 2.83 9.31 -11.60
N ALA A 163 3.30 10.18 -10.70
CA ALA A 163 3.24 9.95 -9.25
C ALA A 163 1.81 9.78 -8.71
N ASP A 164 0.87 10.50 -9.31
CA ASP A 164 -0.56 10.51 -8.99
C ASP A 164 -1.34 9.34 -9.64
N GLY A 165 -0.66 8.43 -10.34
CA GLY A 165 -1.27 7.30 -11.05
C GLY A 165 -1.82 7.64 -12.43
N SER A 166 -1.84 8.92 -12.84
CA SER A 166 -2.17 9.34 -14.20
C SER A 166 -1.11 8.87 -15.19
N VAL A 167 -1.44 8.90 -16.49
CA VAL A 167 -0.50 8.47 -17.55
C VAL A 167 -0.30 9.59 -18.55
N ASN A 168 0.95 10.03 -18.71
CA ASN A 168 1.32 10.91 -19.82
C ASN A 168 1.47 10.07 -21.08
N ALA A 169 0.50 10.19 -21.99
CA ALA A 169 0.41 9.33 -23.16
C ALA A 169 1.48 9.67 -24.21
N THR A 170 2.16 8.64 -24.69
CA THR A 170 3.02 8.70 -25.88
C THR A 170 2.30 8.20 -27.12
N LYS A 171 1.33 7.29 -26.93
CA LYS A 171 0.49 6.76 -28.00
C LYS A 171 -0.90 6.39 -27.50
N ILE A 172 -1.90 6.71 -28.30
CA ILE A 172 -3.27 6.18 -28.18
C ILE A 172 -3.64 5.51 -29.50
N ASP A 173 -4.24 4.32 -29.43
CA ASP A 173 -4.67 3.56 -30.61
C ASP A 173 -6.08 3.04 -30.39
N GLY A 174 -7.05 3.54 -31.15
CA GLY A 174 -8.42 3.03 -31.14
C GLY A 174 -8.44 1.55 -31.54
N LYS A 175 -9.27 0.76 -30.86
CA LYS A 175 -9.47 -0.67 -31.11
C LYS A 175 -10.92 -0.97 -31.44
N ARG A 176 -11.16 -2.12 -32.07
CA ARG A 176 -12.49 -2.70 -32.27
C ARG A 176 -12.92 -3.46 -31.03
#